data_AF-A0A935WDL8-F1
#
_entry.id   AF-A0A935WDL8-F1
#
_cell.length_a   1.000
_cell.length_b   1.000
_cell.length_c   1.000
_cell.angle_alpha   90.00
_cell.angle_beta   90.00
_cell.angle_gamma   90.00
#
_symmetry.space_group_name_H-M   'P 1'
#
loop_
_entity.id
_entity.type
_entity.pdbx_description
1 polymer ?
#
loop_
_entity_poly.entity_id
_entity_poly.type
_entity_poly.pdbx_seq_one_letter_code
_entity_poly.pdbx_strand_id
1 'polypeptide(L)'
;MLAGYVVARTLQRWTDMALQRMEFRRIADAGGLTEAAHRVRMDPVRALSKLIFWLTMLVVVLLASSALGLENVREMFGRMISFIPTLVSAVVIIILGMIVGEFVRALVVASAGAVEGVVTVAKLTKGAMVTIAVFMALQQVGVSDDIVTAAFTLVLGSIALAAGLAFGLGNRELAGELTRKWYNEGRRRNRRSTDPPEPEPTEDDAERDDTPTP
;
A
#
# COMPACT_ATOMS: atom_id res chain seq x y z
N MET A 1 -34.84 -45.34 0.04
CA MET A 1 -33.80 -46.29 -0.44
C MET A 1 -33.63 -46.32 -1.97
N LEU A 2 -34.67 -46.04 -2.77
CA LEU A 2 -34.56 -45.98 -4.24
C LEU A 2 -33.76 -44.78 -4.79
N ALA A 3 -33.81 -43.62 -4.12
CA ALA A 3 -33.09 -42.41 -4.57
C ALA A 3 -31.55 -42.55 -4.49
N GLY A 4 -31.04 -43.23 -3.47
CA GLY A 4 -29.59 -43.46 -3.30
C GLY A 4 -28.98 -44.37 -4.38
N TYR A 5 -29.74 -45.35 -4.87
CA TYR A 5 -29.28 -46.27 -5.92
C TYR A 5 -29.19 -45.58 -7.29
N VAL A 6 -30.07 -44.61 -7.57
CA VAL A 6 -30.05 -43.82 -8.82
C VAL A 6 -28.89 -42.83 -8.81
N VAL A 7 -28.58 -42.22 -7.66
CA VAL A 7 -27.44 -41.30 -7.49
C VAL A 7 -26.11 -42.05 -7.58
N ALA A 8 -25.98 -43.22 -6.94
CA ALA A 8 -24.77 -44.05 -7.03
C ALA A 8 -24.48 -44.54 -8.46
N ARG A 9 -25.52 -44.91 -9.21
CA ARG A 9 -25.37 -45.40 -10.59
C ARG A 9 -25.10 -44.28 -11.61
N THR A 10 -25.50 -43.05 -11.30
CA THR A 10 -25.15 -41.88 -12.10
C THR A 10 -23.69 -41.49 -11.87
N LEU A 11 -23.22 -41.54 -10.62
CA LEU A 11 -21.82 -41.30 -10.29
C LEU A 11 -20.88 -42.31 -10.97
N GLN A 12 -21.26 -43.59 -11.03
CA GLN A 12 -20.45 -44.63 -11.67
C GLN A 12 -20.22 -44.38 -13.17
N ARG A 13 -21.23 -43.86 -13.89
CA ARG A 13 -21.09 -43.51 -15.31
C ARG A 13 -20.23 -42.27 -15.54
N TRP A 14 -20.26 -41.30 -14.63
CA TRP A 14 -19.43 -40.10 -14.76
C TRP A 14 -17.96 -40.39 -14.46
N THR A 15 -17.66 -41.32 -13.55
CA THR A 15 -16.27 -41.73 -13.26
C THR A 15 -15.65 -42.52 -14.41
N ASP A 16 -16.37 -43.46 -15.03
CA ASP A 16 -15.85 -44.21 -16.18
C ASP A 16 -15.69 -43.33 -17.44
N MET A 17 -16.54 -42.29 -17.56
CA MET A 17 -16.50 -41.34 -18.68
C MET A 17 -15.49 -40.19 -18.45
N ALA A 18 -15.15 -39.90 -17.19
CA ALA A 18 -14.09 -38.97 -16.82
C ALA A 18 -12.69 -39.62 -16.90
N LEU A 19 -12.56 -40.92 -16.59
CA LEU A 19 -11.29 -41.63 -16.70
C LEU A 19 -10.85 -41.89 -18.15
N GLN A 20 -11.77 -41.94 -19.12
CA GLN A 20 -11.42 -42.04 -20.55
C GLN A 20 -11.18 -40.68 -21.24
N ARG A 21 -11.47 -39.54 -20.58
CA ARG A 21 -11.09 -38.19 -21.07
C ARG A 21 -9.75 -37.70 -20.55
N MET A 22 -9.11 -38.47 -19.69
CA MET A 22 -7.73 -38.22 -19.26
C MET A 22 -6.72 -38.94 -20.16
N GLU A 23 -6.72 -38.61 -21.45
CA GLU A 23 -5.44 -38.62 -22.17
C GLU A 23 -4.72 -37.30 -21.90
N PHE A 24 -3.96 -37.31 -20.81
CA PHE A 24 -3.06 -36.23 -20.42
C PHE A 24 -1.73 -36.25 -21.23
N ARG A 25 -1.72 -36.60 -22.53
CA ARG A 25 -0.44 -36.91 -23.21
C ARG A 25 -0.25 -36.53 -24.68
N ARG A 26 -0.87 -35.44 -25.17
CA ARG A 26 -0.50 -34.88 -26.49
C ARG A 26 -0.46 -33.35 -26.66
N ILE A 27 -0.89 -32.56 -25.68
CA ILE A 27 -0.82 -31.08 -25.78
C ILE A 27 0.31 -30.52 -24.89
N ALA A 28 1.30 -31.36 -24.60
CA ALA A 28 2.50 -30.99 -23.86
C ALA A 28 3.65 -30.50 -24.76
N ASP A 29 3.62 -30.61 -26.10
CA ASP A 29 4.81 -30.37 -26.93
C ASP A 29 4.64 -29.59 -28.25
N ALA A 30 3.50 -28.93 -28.52
CA ALA A 30 3.40 -28.12 -29.75
C ALA A 30 2.61 -26.82 -29.55
N GLY A 31 3.35 -25.73 -29.35
CA GLY A 31 2.90 -24.40 -29.75
C GLY A 31 2.78 -23.35 -28.64
N GLY A 32 3.92 -22.94 -28.08
CA GLY A 32 4.08 -21.55 -27.61
C GLY A 32 3.61 -21.23 -26.19
N LEU A 33 4.16 -21.92 -25.18
CA LEU A 33 4.10 -21.47 -23.78
C LEU A 33 5.50 -21.20 -23.18
N THR A 34 6.46 -20.84 -24.03
CA THR A 34 7.80 -20.41 -23.62
C THR A 34 7.90 -18.94 -23.20
N GLU A 35 6.77 -18.24 -23.04
CA GLU A 35 6.69 -16.95 -22.32
C GLU A 35 6.26 -17.11 -20.85
N ALA A 36 6.39 -18.33 -20.32
CA ALA A 36 6.47 -18.59 -18.89
C ALA A 36 7.78 -18.05 -18.28
N ALA A 37 8.15 -16.77 -18.46
CA ALA A 37 9.39 -16.26 -17.89
C ALA A 37 9.55 -14.72 -17.82
N HIS A 38 8.52 -13.92 -17.57
CA HIS A 38 8.77 -12.54 -17.13
C HIS A 38 7.92 -12.06 -15.94
N ARG A 39 8.36 -12.53 -14.77
CA ARG A 39 8.47 -11.80 -13.49
C ARG A 39 7.22 -11.02 -13.03
N VAL A 40 6.56 -11.59 -12.02
CA VAL A 40 5.76 -10.88 -11.02
C VAL A 40 4.58 -10.05 -11.58
N ARG A 41 3.75 -10.66 -12.44
CA ARG A 41 2.33 -10.33 -12.49
C ARG A 41 1.56 -11.58 -12.09
N MET A 42 1.15 -11.67 -10.82
CA MET A 42 -0.03 -12.48 -10.51
C MET A 42 -1.12 -12.00 -11.47
N ASP A 43 -1.52 -12.81 -12.44
CA ASP A 43 -2.70 -12.50 -13.26
C ASP A 43 -3.91 -12.50 -12.33
N PRO A 44 -4.43 -11.32 -11.92
CA PRO A 44 -5.47 -11.24 -10.90
C PRO A 44 -6.73 -11.96 -11.37
N VAL A 45 -6.95 -11.94 -12.68
CA VAL A 45 -8.04 -12.63 -13.38
C VAL A 45 -7.92 -14.15 -13.23
N ARG A 46 -6.72 -14.73 -13.34
CA ARG A 46 -6.54 -16.18 -13.23
C ARG A 46 -6.64 -16.66 -11.79
N ALA A 47 -6.22 -15.84 -10.82
CA ALA A 47 -6.48 -16.06 -9.41
C ALA A 47 -7.98 -16.02 -9.11
N LEU A 48 -8.70 -15.03 -9.66
CA LEU A 48 -10.15 -14.89 -9.52
C LEU A 48 -10.90 -16.07 -10.14
N SER A 49 -10.52 -16.52 -11.34
CA SER A 49 -11.14 -17.68 -11.98
C SER A 49 -10.90 -18.98 -11.19
N LYS A 50 -9.69 -19.18 -10.66
CA LYS A 50 -9.42 -20.31 -9.75
C LYS A 50 -10.25 -20.24 -8.47
N LEU A 51 -10.43 -19.04 -7.91
CA LEU A 51 -11.23 -18.82 -6.72
C LEU A 51 -12.70 -19.17 -6.98
N ILE A 52 -13.28 -18.67 -8.08
CA ILE A 52 -14.66 -18.96 -8.48
C ILE A 52 -14.86 -20.47 -8.68
N PHE A 53 -13.94 -21.15 -9.38
CA PHE A 53 -14.00 -22.61 -9.59
C PHE A 53 -14.04 -23.36 -8.25
N TRP A 54 -13.17 -23.00 -7.31
CA TRP A 54 -13.10 -23.66 -6.02
C TRP A 54 -14.36 -23.40 -5.17
N LEU A 55 -14.93 -22.19 -5.25
CA LEU A 55 -16.19 -21.85 -4.61
C LEU A 55 -17.38 -22.64 -5.19
N THR A 56 -17.48 -22.75 -6.51
CA THR A 56 -18.53 -23.55 -7.15
C THR A 56 -18.43 -25.02 -6.76
N MET A 57 -17.22 -25.59 -6.78
CA MET A 57 -16.95 -26.96 -6.33
C MET A 57 -17.42 -27.17 -4.89
N LEU A 58 -17.13 -26.22 -4.00
CA LEU A 58 -17.51 -26.28 -2.58
C LEU A 58 -19.03 -26.32 -2.38
N VAL A 59 -19.77 -25.50 -3.14
CA VAL A 59 -21.25 -25.48 -3.11
C VAL A 59 -21.80 -26.83 -3.54
N VAL A 60 -21.25 -27.44 -4.60
CA VAL A 60 -21.69 -28.77 -5.07
C VAL A 60 -21.48 -29.84 -3.99
N VAL A 61 -20.33 -29.82 -3.30
CA VAL A 61 -20.05 -30.75 -2.19
C VAL A 61 -21.02 -30.53 -1.03
N LEU A 62 -21.34 -29.28 -0.68
CA LEU A 62 -22.32 -28.97 0.36
C LEU A 62 -23.70 -29.53 0.03
N LEU A 63 -24.18 -29.34 -1.21
CA LEU A 63 -25.48 -29.87 -1.63
C LEU A 63 -25.50 -31.41 -1.51
N ALA A 64 -24.39 -32.07 -1.88
CA ALA A 64 -24.25 -33.51 -1.72
C ALA A 64 -24.24 -33.95 -0.24
N SER A 65 -23.52 -33.24 0.64
CA SER A 65 -23.51 -33.52 2.09
C SER A 65 -24.85 -33.23 2.76
N SER A 66 -25.58 -32.20 2.32
CA SER A 66 -26.94 -31.91 2.80
C SER A 66 -27.92 -33.00 2.39
N ALA A 67 -27.78 -33.56 1.19
CA ALA A 67 -28.59 -34.70 0.74
C ALA A 67 -28.31 -35.99 1.55
N LEU A 68 -27.12 -36.09 2.17
CA LEU A 68 -26.72 -37.19 3.04
C LEU A 68 -27.15 -37.00 4.51
N GLY A 69 -27.76 -35.86 4.86
CA GLY A 69 -28.30 -35.60 6.21
C GLY A 69 -27.23 -35.32 7.29
N LEU A 70 -26.03 -34.91 6.90
CA LEU A 70 -24.93 -34.61 7.82
C LEU A 70 -25.04 -33.16 8.34
N GLU A 71 -25.86 -32.93 9.37
CA GLU A 71 -26.15 -31.58 9.88
C GLU A 71 -24.90 -30.82 10.36
N ASN A 72 -23.95 -31.50 11.02
CA ASN A 72 -22.67 -30.92 11.43
C ASN A 72 -21.82 -30.43 10.24
N VAL A 73 -21.90 -31.17 9.13
CA VAL A 73 -21.17 -30.84 7.91
C VAL A 73 -21.81 -29.62 7.25
N ARG A 74 -23.15 -29.53 7.26
CA ARG A 74 -23.92 -28.40 6.75
C ARG A 74 -23.57 -27.08 7.46
N GLU A 75 -23.41 -27.09 8.78
CA GLU A 75 -23.00 -25.89 9.54
C GLU A 75 -21.58 -25.41 9.16
N MET A 76 -20.62 -26.33 9.05
CA MET A 76 -19.25 -25.97 8.64
C MET A 76 -19.22 -25.36 7.24
N PHE A 77 -19.96 -25.94 6.30
CA PHE A 77 -20.07 -25.42 4.94
C PHE A 77 -20.86 -24.10 4.86
N GLY A 78 -21.86 -23.89 5.72
CA GLY A 78 -22.57 -22.62 5.83
C GLY A 78 -21.62 -21.47 6.20
N ARG A 79 -20.71 -21.70 7.16
CA ARG A 79 -19.65 -20.72 7.50
C ARG A 79 -18.71 -20.46 6.32
N MET A 80 -18.35 -21.49 5.56
CA MET A 80 -17.53 -21.30 4.36
C MET A 80 -18.24 -20.46 3.28
N ILE A 81 -19.56 -20.62 3.09
CA ILE A 81 -20.32 -19.79 2.15
C ILE A 81 -20.38 -18.34 2.61
N SER A 82 -20.58 -18.09 3.92
CA SER A 82 -20.56 -16.73 4.46
C SER A 82 -19.19 -16.04 4.33
N PHE A 83 -18.13 -16.79 4.04
CA PHE A 83 -16.80 -16.26 3.77
C PHE A 83 -16.64 -15.74 2.33
N ILE A 84 -17.51 -16.16 1.40
CA ILE A 84 -17.45 -15.73 -0.01
C ILE A 84 -17.61 -14.21 -0.16
N PRO A 85 -18.64 -13.56 0.40
CA PRO A 85 -18.81 -12.12 0.31
C PRO A 85 -17.59 -11.37 0.86
N THR A 86 -17.05 -11.87 1.97
CA THR A 86 -15.87 -11.34 2.64
C THR A 86 -14.62 -11.40 1.75
N LEU A 87 -14.38 -12.53 1.08
CA LEU A 87 -13.29 -12.68 0.13
C LEU A 87 -13.45 -11.74 -1.07
N VAL A 88 -14.68 -11.60 -1.60
CA VAL A 88 -14.96 -10.67 -2.69
C VAL A 88 -14.65 -9.24 -2.27
N SER A 89 -15.10 -8.80 -1.09
CA SER A 89 -14.79 -7.48 -0.54
C SER A 89 -13.28 -7.25 -0.40
N ALA A 90 -12.54 -8.24 0.09
CA ALA A 90 -11.08 -8.15 0.22
C ALA A 90 -10.39 -7.95 -1.14
N VAL A 91 -10.79 -8.70 -2.16
CA VAL A 91 -10.28 -8.55 -3.53
C VAL A 91 -10.61 -7.17 -4.09
N VAL A 92 -11.84 -6.70 -3.90
CA VAL A 92 -12.28 -5.35 -4.33
C VAL A 92 -11.44 -4.26 -3.65
N ILE A 93 -11.18 -4.37 -2.34
CA ILE A 93 -10.35 -3.42 -1.59
C ILE A 93 -8.93 -3.37 -2.17
N ILE A 94 -8.32 -4.52 -2.48
CA ILE A 94 -6.98 -4.57 -3.10
C ILE A 94 -6.98 -3.88 -4.46
N ILE A 95 -7.99 -4.16 -5.30
CA ILE A 95 -8.11 -3.53 -6.63
C ILE A 95 -8.27 -2.01 -6.48
N LEU A 96 -9.15 -1.55 -5.60
CA LEU A 96 -9.34 -0.13 -5.31
C LEU A 96 -8.05 0.51 -4.80
N GLY A 97 -7.32 -0.15 -3.90
CA GLY A 97 -6.03 0.31 -3.41
C GLY A 97 -4.99 0.47 -4.52
N MET A 98 -4.95 -0.44 -5.48
CA MET A 98 -4.07 -0.31 -6.65
C MET A 98 -4.46 0.86 -7.55
N ILE A 99 -5.76 1.05 -7.82
CA ILE A 99 -6.27 2.14 -8.65
C ILE A 99 -5.99 3.50 -7.98
N VAL A 100 -6.37 3.64 -6.71
CA VAL A 100 -6.14 4.85 -5.92
C VAL A 100 -4.64 5.12 -5.79
N GLY A 101 -3.84 4.09 -5.53
CA GLY A 101 -2.38 4.23 -5.46
C GLY A 101 -1.76 4.74 -6.77
N GLU A 102 -2.25 4.28 -7.93
CA GLU A 102 -1.79 4.80 -9.23
C GLU A 102 -2.27 6.23 -9.48
N PHE A 103 -3.53 6.55 -9.11
CA PHE A 103 -4.07 7.90 -9.23
C PHE A 103 -3.26 8.91 -8.40
N VAL A 104 -2.99 8.58 -7.14
CA VAL A 104 -2.19 9.43 -6.24
C VAL A 104 -0.76 9.56 -6.75
N ARG A 105 -0.16 8.48 -7.24
CA ARG A 105 1.16 8.53 -7.89
C ARG A 105 1.17 9.51 -9.06
N ALA A 106 0.18 9.43 -9.95
CA ALA A 106 0.07 10.32 -11.10
C ALA A 106 -0.09 11.78 -10.66
N LEU A 107 -0.89 12.03 -9.61
CA LEU A 107 -1.08 13.35 -9.04
C LEU A 107 0.22 13.93 -8.44
N VAL A 108 1.00 13.11 -7.73
CA VAL A 108 2.31 13.52 -7.17
C VAL A 108 3.32 13.84 -8.28
N VAL A 109 3.36 13.04 -9.35
CA VAL A 109 4.24 13.31 -10.49
C VAL A 109 3.81 14.58 -11.23
N ALA A 110 2.50 14.78 -11.42
CA ALA A 110 1.97 15.95 -12.10
C ALA A 110 2.18 17.24 -11.30
N SER A 111 2.10 17.19 -9.96
CA SER A 111 2.19 18.37 -9.11
C SER A 111 3.62 18.85 -8.84
N ALA A 112 4.61 17.95 -8.85
CA ALA A 112 5.98 18.32 -8.47
C ALA A 112 6.86 18.84 -9.63
N GLY A 113 6.38 18.81 -10.88
CA GLY A 113 7.15 19.30 -12.03
C GLY A 113 8.48 18.56 -12.27
N ALA A 114 9.51 19.25 -12.77
CA ALA A 114 10.82 18.69 -13.11
C ALA A 114 11.77 18.53 -11.91
N VAL A 115 11.24 18.35 -10.69
CA VAL A 115 12.05 18.15 -9.49
C VAL A 115 12.69 16.76 -9.49
N GLU A 116 14.01 16.71 -9.32
CA GLU A 116 14.74 15.45 -9.20
C GLU A 116 14.23 14.64 -7.99
N GLY A 117 13.96 13.35 -8.22
CA GLY A 117 13.47 12.44 -7.17
C GLY A 117 11.95 12.32 -7.03
N VAL A 118 11.14 13.12 -7.76
CA VAL A 118 9.67 13.02 -7.73
C VAL A 118 9.18 11.60 -8.02
N VAL A 119 9.83 10.89 -8.95
CA VAL A 119 9.45 9.52 -9.35
C VAL A 119 9.60 8.55 -8.18
N THR A 120 10.62 8.73 -7.33
CA THR A 120 10.86 7.88 -6.16
C THR A 120 9.82 8.13 -5.08
N VAL A 121 9.51 9.41 -4.80
CA VAL A 121 8.45 9.78 -3.86
C VAL A 121 7.10 9.25 -4.33
N ALA A 122 6.77 9.42 -5.61
CA ALA A 122 5.50 8.94 -6.17
C ALA A 122 5.37 7.41 -6.11
N LYS A 123 6.47 6.67 -6.33
CA LYS A 123 6.49 5.20 -6.14
C LYS A 123 6.29 4.82 -4.68
N LEU A 124 6.92 5.54 -3.74
CA LEU A 124 6.74 5.31 -2.31
C LEU A 124 5.29 5.57 -1.88
N THR A 125 4.67 6.65 -2.36
CA THR A 125 3.26 6.97 -2.08
C THR A 125 2.32 5.88 -2.61
N LYS A 126 2.54 5.40 -3.85
CA LYS A 126 1.79 4.25 -4.37
C LYS A 126 1.96 3.02 -3.48
N GLY A 127 3.21 2.72 -3.10
CA GLY A 127 3.52 1.62 -2.20
C GLY A 127 2.74 1.71 -0.90
N ALA A 128 2.72 2.88 -0.26
CA ALA A 128 1.97 3.12 0.97
C ALA A 128 0.47 2.87 0.80
N MET A 129 -0.15 3.35 -0.29
CA MET A 129 -1.57 3.12 -0.57
C MET A 129 -1.89 1.63 -0.75
N VAL A 130 -1.04 0.90 -1.48
CA VAL A 130 -1.19 -0.55 -1.66
C VAL A 130 -1.01 -1.28 -0.33
N THR A 131 -0.03 -0.89 0.49
CA THR A 131 0.18 -1.47 1.82
C THR A 131 -1.07 -1.29 2.69
N ILE A 132 -1.65 -0.08 2.74
CA ILE A 132 -2.90 0.18 3.49
C ILE A 132 -4.03 -0.72 2.99
N ALA A 133 -4.21 -0.85 1.69
CA ALA A 133 -5.23 -1.73 1.12
C ALA A 133 -5.00 -3.20 1.48
N VAL A 134 -3.75 -3.65 1.57
CA VAL A 134 -3.41 -5.01 2.03
C VAL A 134 -3.81 -5.22 3.48
N PHE A 135 -3.48 -4.30 4.38
CA PHE A 135 -3.90 -4.39 5.79
C PHE A 135 -5.44 -4.39 5.92
N MET A 136 -6.12 -3.53 5.17
CA MET A 136 -7.58 -3.47 5.17
C MET A 136 -8.22 -4.75 4.59
N ALA A 137 -7.64 -5.34 3.55
CA ALA A 137 -8.07 -6.62 3.01
C ALA A 137 -7.86 -7.77 4.01
N LEU A 138 -6.77 -7.75 4.78
CA LEU A 138 -6.51 -8.75 5.83
C LEU A 138 -7.56 -8.68 6.95
N GLN A 139 -7.93 -7.48 7.39
CA GLN A 139 -9.04 -7.28 8.33
C GLN A 139 -10.34 -7.86 7.77
N GLN A 140 -10.64 -7.57 6.50
CA GLN A 140 -11.83 -8.09 5.86
C GLN A 140 -11.87 -9.63 5.92
N VAL A 141 -10.78 -10.32 5.57
CA VAL A 141 -10.67 -11.79 5.54
C VAL A 141 -10.85 -12.44 6.92
N GLY A 142 -11.02 -11.68 8.00
CA GLY A 142 -11.26 -12.21 9.34
C GLY A 142 -9.98 -12.51 10.10
N VAL A 143 -8.86 -11.91 9.69
CA VAL A 143 -7.70 -11.78 10.58
C VAL A 143 -8.10 -10.80 11.68
N SER A 144 -7.88 -11.18 12.94
CA SER A 144 -8.25 -10.36 14.10
C SER A 144 -7.84 -8.90 13.92
N ASP A 145 -8.81 -7.99 14.01
CA ASP A 145 -8.61 -6.55 13.82
C ASP A 145 -7.51 -5.99 14.73
N ASP A 146 -7.43 -6.51 15.97
CA ASP A 146 -6.41 -6.12 16.94
C ASP A 146 -5.01 -6.50 16.46
N ILE A 147 -4.85 -7.71 15.92
CA ILE A 147 -3.55 -8.20 15.42
C ILE A 147 -3.12 -7.38 14.20
N VAL A 148 -4.05 -7.13 13.27
CA VAL A 148 -3.75 -6.37 12.06
C VAL A 148 -3.41 -4.91 12.39
N THR A 149 -4.16 -4.29 13.30
CA THR A 149 -3.93 -2.92 13.75
C THR A 149 -2.60 -2.78 14.48
N ALA A 150 -2.25 -3.73 15.35
CA ALA A 150 -0.96 -3.76 16.03
C ALA A 150 0.21 -3.90 15.04
N ALA A 151 0.10 -4.80 14.06
CA ALA A 151 1.11 -4.95 13.03
C ALA A 151 1.26 -3.69 12.17
N PHE A 152 0.15 -3.07 11.78
CA PHE A 152 0.15 -1.83 10.99
C PHE A 152 0.80 -0.66 11.74
N THR A 153 0.44 -0.47 13.01
CA THR A 153 1.02 0.58 13.87
C THR A 153 2.51 0.35 14.13
N LEU A 154 2.95 -0.91 14.30
CA LEU A 154 4.38 -1.23 14.43
C LEU A 154 5.15 -0.93 13.14
N VAL A 155 4.62 -1.33 11.98
CA VAL A 155 5.26 -1.08 10.68
C VAL A 155 5.34 0.43 10.41
N LEU A 156 4.21 1.15 10.47
CA LEU A 156 4.21 2.59 10.26
C LEU A 156 5.01 3.33 11.32
N GLY A 157 4.91 2.91 12.59
CA GLY A 157 5.67 3.47 13.70
C GLY A 157 7.17 3.33 13.47
N SER A 158 7.64 2.17 12.99
CA SER A 158 9.06 1.95 12.68
C SER A 158 9.56 2.85 11.54
N ILE A 159 8.77 3.02 10.49
CA ILE A 159 9.10 3.90 9.35
C ILE A 159 9.10 5.36 9.80
N ALA A 160 8.09 5.79 10.55
CA ALA A 160 7.99 7.14 11.07
C ALA A 160 9.16 7.47 12.01
N LEU A 161 9.54 6.53 12.88
CA LEU A 161 10.68 6.67 13.78
C LEU A 161 12.00 6.71 13.02
N ALA A 162 12.20 5.82 12.04
CA ALA A 162 13.39 5.81 11.19
C ALA A 162 13.52 7.12 10.39
N ALA A 163 12.43 7.60 9.79
CA ALA A 163 12.40 8.87 9.08
C ALA A 163 12.69 10.04 10.02
N GLY A 164 12.04 10.08 11.18
CA GLY A 164 12.25 11.12 12.19
C GLY A 164 13.71 11.19 12.66
N LEU A 165 14.34 10.04 12.91
CA LEU A 165 15.76 9.97 13.26
C LEU A 165 16.67 10.38 12.09
N ALA A 166 16.38 9.93 10.87
CA ALA A 166 17.16 10.27 9.69
C ALA A 166 17.13 11.79 9.40
N PHE A 167 15.95 12.41 9.46
CA PHE A 167 15.82 13.86 9.29
C PHE A 167 16.38 14.64 10.48
N GLY A 168 16.15 14.18 11.71
CA GLY A 168 16.65 14.84 12.92
C GLY A 168 18.18 14.84 13.02
N LEU A 169 18.82 13.71 12.70
CA LEU A 169 20.28 13.60 12.68
C LEU A 169 20.87 14.27 11.43
N GLY A 170 20.22 14.16 10.27
CA GLY A 170 20.72 14.70 9.00
C GLY A 170 20.64 16.23 8.86
N ASN A 171 19.70 16.89 9.53
CA ASN A 171 19.53 18.35 9.47
C ASN A 171 20.14 19.08 10.68
N ARG A 172 20.91 18.39 11.53
CA ARG A 172 21.45 18.94 12.78
C ARG A 172 22.31 20.18 12.55
N GLU A 173 23.17 20.16 11.52
CA GLU A 173 24.07 21.26 11.17
C GLU A 173 23.27 22.50 10.72
N LEU A 174 22.30 22.32 9.81
CA LEU A 174 21.42 23.39 9.34
C LEU A 174 20.62 24.04 10.49
N ALA A 175 20.09 23.23 11.41
CA ALA A 175 19.41 23.73 12.59
C ALA A 175 20.37 24.57 13.46
N GLY A 176 21.61 24.10 13.66
CA GLY A 176 22.63 24.82 14.42
C GLY A 176 23.08 26.13 13.78
N GLU A 177 23.11 26.23 12.45
CA GLU A 177 23.40 27.47 11.73
C GLU A 177 22.26 28.48 11.84
N LEU A 178 21.01 28.04 11.69
CA LEU A 178 19.84 28.89 11.76
C LEU A 178 19.72 29.53 13.15
N THR A 179 19.89 28.71 14.21
CA THR A 179 19.92 29.20 15.60
C THR A 179 21.06 30.18 15.83
N ARG A 180 22.27 29.91 15.29
CA ARG A 180 23.41 30.84 15.41
C ARG A 180 23.17 32.17 14.73
N LYS A 181 22.55 32.17 13.54
CA LYS A 181 22.15 33.40 12.84
C LYS A 181 21.17 34.22 13.67
N TRP A 182 20.11 33.60 14.18
CA TRP A 182 19.14 34.29 15.05
C TRP A 182 19.76 34.84 16.32
N TYR A 183 20.63 34.06 16.96
CA TYR A 183 21.34 34.50 18.17
C TYR A 183 22.23 35.73 17.90
N ASN A 184 22.98 35.71 16.80
CA ASN A 184 23.86 36.82 16.42
C ASN A 184 23.09 38.08 16.02
N GLU A 185 21.98 37.93 15.29
CA GLU A 185 21.15 39.06 14.86
C GLU A 185 20.44 39.72 16.05
N GLY A 186 19.89 38.91 16.96
CA GLY A 186 19.31 39.41 18.21
C GLY A 186 20.33 40.19 19.05
N ARG A 187 21.58 39.71 19.09
CA ARG A 187 22.66 40.40 19.80
C ARG A 187 23.09 41.72 19.14
N ARG A 188 23.09 41.79 17.80
CA ARG A 188 23.38 43.03 17.05
C ARG A 188 22.31 44.09 17.26
N ARG A 189 21.04 43.70 17.32
CA ARG A 189 19.93 44.60 17.61
C ARG A 189 20.04 45.20 19.01
N ASN A 190 20.39 44.38 20.01
CA ASN A 190 20.58 44.87 21.37
C ASN A 190 21.79 45.80 21.51
N ARG A 191 22.88 45.55 20.75
CA ARG A 191 24.08 46.40 20.76
C ARG A 191 23.81 47.80 20.17
N ARG A 192 23.04 47.89 19.08
CA ARG A 192 22.58 49.19 18.53
C ARG A 192 21.68 49.99 19.47
N SER A 193 20.96 49.33 20.37
CA SER A 193 20.15 50.02 21.39
C SER A 193 20.95 50.45 22.61
N THR A 194 22.21 50.02 22.75
CA THR A 194 23.07 50.33 23.91
C THR A 194 24.18 51.33 23.58
N ASP A 195 24.52 51.52 22.29
CA ASP A 195 25.42 52.61 21.88
C ASP A 195 24.67 53.96 21.94
N PRO A 196 25.23 54.98 22.61
CA PRO A 196 24.65 56.32 22.60
C PRO A 196 24.58 56.86 21.16
N PRO A 197 23.55 57.65 20.82
CA PRO A 197 23.45 58.24 19.48
C PRO A 197 24.76 58.97 19.13
N GLU A 198 25.27 58.74 17.92
CA GLU A 198 26.39 59.51 17.39
C GLU A 198 26.06 60.99 17.54
N PRO A 199 26.99 61.82 18.07
CA PRO A 199 26.76 63.26 18.14
C PRO A 199 26.44 63.75 16.73
N GLU A 200 25.27 64.40 16.57
CA GLU A 200 24.93 65.03 15.30
C GLU A 200 26.09 65.95 14.91
N PRO A 201 26.57 65.90 13.66
CA PRO A 201 27.62 66.80 13.21
C PRO A 201 27.14 68.22 13.46
N THR A 202 27.86 68.93 14.33
CA THR A 202 27.58 70.32 14.63
C THR A 202 27.71 71.13 13.34
N GLU A 203 26.82 72.11 13.11
CA GLU A 203 26.83 72.95 11.90
C GLU A 203 28.22 73.57 11.61
N ASP A 204 29.05 73.75 12.65
CA ASP A 204 30.44 74.23 12.59
C ASP A 204 31.42 73.24 11.90
N ASP A 205 31.13 71.94 11.92
CA ASP A 205 31.93 70.91 11.25
C ASP A 205 31.56 70.75 9.77
N ALA A 206 30.29 71.03 9.42
CA ALA A 206 29.83 71.03 8.03
C ALA A 206 30.37 72.26 7.26
N GLU A 207 30.54 73.40 7.95
CA GLU A 207 31.05 74.64 7.36
C GLU A 207 32.58 74.63 7.13
N ARG A 208 33.32 73.75 7.83
CA ARG A 208 34.78 73.58 7.65
C ARG A 208 35.17 72.80 6.39
N ASP A 209 34.31 71.91 5.90
CA ASP A 209 34.60 71.03 4.75
C ASP A 209 34.41 71.73 3.39
N ASP A 210 33.73 72.89 3.37
CA ASP A 210 33.45 73.69 2.17
C ASP A 210 34.50 74.77 1.88
N THR A 211 35.62 74.83 2.61
CA THR A 211 36.72 75.75 2.24
C THR A 211 37.57 75.16 1.11
N PRO A 212 37.59 75.76 -0.09
CA PRO A 212 38.44 75.28 -1.17
C PRO A 212 39.90 75.47 -0.74
N THR A 213 40.66 74.37 -0.74
CA THR A 213 42.10 74.43 -0.58
C THR A 213 42.70 75.26 -1.72
N PRO A 214 43.54 76.29 -1.42
CA PRO A 214 44.11 77.17 -2.44
C PRO A 214 45.17 76.49 -3.31
#